data_AF-A0A2S9GGR3-F1
#
_entry.id   AF-A0A2S9GGR3-F1
#
_cell.length_a   1.000
_cell.length_b   1.000
_cell.length_c   1.000
_cell.angle_alpha   90.00
_cell.angle_beta   90.00
_cell.angle_gamma   90.00
#
_symmetry.space_group_name_H-M   'P 1'
#
loop_
_entity.id
_entity.type
_entity.pdbx_description
1 polymer ?
#
loop_
_entity_poly.entity_id
_entity_poly.type
_entity_poly.pdbx_seq_one_letter_code
_entity_poly.pdbx_strand_id
1 'polypeptide(L)' 'PSAANSPSPWGTGAVAEIDGFAGATLAVFADSESLAAYGPNPLDPACRAPAARAGRVQGRREARRVAEFLGL' A
#
# COMPACT_ATOMS: atom_id res chain seq x y z
N PRO A 1 -5.26 -4.24 -3.95
CA PRO A 1 -4.00 -3.71 -3.38
C PRO A 1 -3.18 -3.03 -4.49
N SER A 2 -2.36 -2.03 -4.17
CA SER A 2 -1.52 -1.34 -5.16
C SER A 2 -0.08 -1.25 -4.67
N ALA A 3 0.85 -1.67 -5.51
CA ALA A 3 2.28 -1.44 -5.34
C ALA A 3 2.63 -0.01 -5.79
N ALA A 4 3.81 0.48 -5.44
CA ALA A 4 4.30 1.77 -5.92
C ALA A 4 4.37 1.84 -7.47
N ASN A 5 4.70 0.72 -8.11
CA ASN A 5 4.77 0.60 -9.57
C ASN A 5 3.46 0.09 -10.21
N SER A 6 2.31 0.13 -9.50
CA SER A 6 1.03 -0.28 -10.08
C SER A 6 0.67 0.61 -11.28
N PRO A 7 0.27 0.02 -12.42
CA PRO A 7 -0.10 0.78 -13.60
C PRO A 7 -1.42 1.55 -13.37
N SER A 8 -1.54 2.73 -13.98
CA SER A 8 -2.77 3.53 -13.99
C SER A 8 -3.37 3.55 -15.40
N PRO A 9 -4.65 3.18 -15.57
CA PRO A 9 -5.33 3.30 -16.86
C PRO A 9 -5.79 4.74 -17.16
N TRP A 10 -5.63 5.69 -16.22
CA TRP A 10 -6.16 7.06 -16.33
C TRP A 10 -5.07 8.14 -16.41
N GLY A 11 -3.83 7.78 -16.70
CA GLY A 11 -2.71 8.73 -16.83
C GLY A 11 -1.53 8.31 -15.97
N THR A 12 -1.01 9.24 -15.17
CA THR A 12 0.14 8.97 -14.30
C THR A 12 -0.23 7.99 -13.17
N GLY A 13 0.74 7.20 -12.70
CA GLY A 13 0.53 6.29 -11.57
C GLY A 13 0.32 7.05 -10.25
N ALA A 14 -0.27 6.39 -9.25
CA ALA A 14 -0.53 6.97 -7.93
C ALA A 14 0.73 7.59 -7.27
N VAL A 15 1.90 7.00 -7.50
CA VAL A 15 3.19 7.57 -7.04
C VAL A 15 3.42 8.97 -7.59
N ALA A 16 3.23 9.18 -8.89
CA ALA A 16 3.45 10.48 -9.51
C ALA A 16 2.44 11.53 -9.03
N GLU A 17 1.21 11.12 -8.72
CA GLU A 17 0.20 12.02 -8.12
C GLU A 17 0.60 12.44 -6.70
N ILE A 18 1.11 11.50 -5.90
CA ILE A 18 1.60 11.75 -4.54
C ILE A 18 2.86 12.64 -4.57
N ASP A 19 3.80 12.35 -5.47
CA ASP A 19 5.04 13.13 -5.64
C ASP A 19 4.76 14.57 -6.11
N GLY A 20 3.66 14.77 -6.85
CA GLY A 20 3.20 16.08 -7.30
C GLY A 20 2.46 16.90 -6.24
N PHE A 21 2.13 16.32 -5.08
CA PHE A 21 1.42 17.03 -4.02
C PHE A 21 2.39 17.93 -3.23
N ALA A 22 2.08 19.23 -3.16
CA ALA A 22 2.96 20.22 -2.53
C ALA A 22 3.06 20.11 -1.00
N GLY A 23 2.16 19.35 -0.36
CA GLY A 23 2.17 19.13 1.08
C GLY A 23 3.04 17.93 1.49
N ALA A 24 3.23 17.77 2.81
CA ALA A 24 3.91 16.60 3.35
C ALA A 24 3.08 15.33 3.07
N THR A 25 3.72 14.28 2.57
CA THR A 25 3.10 12.98 2.30
C THR A 25 3.91 11.83 2.89
N LEU A 26 3.21 10.78 3.31
CA LEU A 26 3.79 9.48 3.60
C LEU A 26 2.93 8.42 2.91
N ALA A 27 3.40 7.91 1.77
CA ALA A 27 2.72 6.85 1.06
C ALA A 27 3.06 5.47 1.62
N VAL A 28 2.03 4.66 1.84
CA VAL A 28 2.16 3.24 2.20
C VAL A 28 1.50 2.40 1.12
N PHE A 29 2.34 1.80 0.27
CA PHE A 29 1.90 0.88 -0.79
C PHE A 29 1.87 -0.56 -0.27
N ALA A 30 1.12 -1.44 -0.93
CA ALA A 30 1.13 -2.86 -0.60
C ALA A 30 2.53 -3.44 -0.82
N ASP A 31 3.08 -4.08 0.21
CA ASP A 31 4.34 -4.80 0.11
C ASP A 31 4.20 -6.12 -0.67
N SER A 32 5.34 -6.77 -0.92
CA SER A 32 5.36 -8.03 -1.69
C SER A 32 4.55 -9.15 -1.05
N GLU A 33 4.56 -9.24 0.29
CA GLU A 33 3.78 -10.24 1.03
C GLU A 33 2.27 -9.98 0.90
N SER A 34 1.85 -8.73 1.00
CA SER A 34 0.45 -8.32 0.83
C SER A 34 -0.03 -8.53 -0.60
N LEU A 35 0.79 -8.20 -1.60
CA LEU A 35 0.48 -8.45 -3.01
C LEU A 35 0.33 -9.96 -3.28
N ALA A 36 1.27 -10.78 -2.79
CA ALA A 36 1.20 -12.23 -2.91
C ALA A 36 -0.06 -12.80 -2.24
N ALA A 37 -0.46 -12.27 -1.08
CA ALA A 37 -1.64 -12.71 -0.35
C ALA A 37 -2.97 -12.38 -1.07
N TYR A 38 -3.01 -11.32 -1.88
CA TYR A 38 -4.15 -11.03 -2.75
C TYR A 38 -4.17 -11.92 -4.00
N GLY A 39 -3.01 -12.34 -4.49
CA GLY A 39 -2.90 -13.18 -5.67
C GLY A 39 -3.39 -12.47 -6.95
N PRO A 40 -3.67 -13.24 -8.03
CA PRO A 40 -4.02 -12.68 -9.32
C PRO A 40 -5.44 -12.11 -9.38
N ASN A 41 -6.35 -12.53 -8.49
CA ASN A 41 -7.72 -12.06 -8.44
C ASN A 41 -8.01 -11.37 -7.08
N PRO A 42 -7.89 -10.04 -7.00
CA PRO A 42 -8.15 -9.33 -5.74
C PRO A 42 -9.63 -9.33 -5.31
N LEU A 43 -10.54 -9.82 -6.17
CA LEU A 43 -11.96 -9.99 -5.86
C LEU A 43 -12.28 -11.40 -5.34
N ASP A 44 -11.32 -12.32 -5.34
CA ASP A 44 -11.50 -13.66 -4.76
C ASP A 44 -11.71 -13.57 -3.24
N PRO A 45 -12.85 -14.03 -2.69
CA PRO A 45 -13.07 -14.05 -1.24
C PRO A 45 -12.00 -14.82 -0.45
N ALA A 46 -11.33 -15.81 -1.06
CA ALA A 46 -10.28 -16.59 -0.43
C ALA A 46 -9.06 -15.73 -0.03
N CYS A 47 -8.83 -14.61 -0.71
CA CYS A 47 -7.69 -13.73 -0.45
C CYS A 47 -7.87 -12.88 0.82
N ARG A 48 -9.09 -12.72 1.35
CA ARG A 48 -9.43 -11.79 2.44
C ARG A 48 -8.63 -12.04 3.72
N ALA A 49 -8.65 -13.28 4.23
CA ALA A 49 -8.00 -13.61 5.49
C ALA A 49 -6.46 -13.60 5.38
N PRO A 50 -5.83 -14.17 4.33
CA PRO A 50 -4.41 -14.00 4.08
C PRO A 50 -3.98 -12.53 3.95
N ALA A 51 -4.68 -11.74 3.14
CA ALA A 51 -4.35 -10.32 2.93
C ALA A 51 -4.47 -9.50 4.22
N ALA A 52 -5.50 -9.75 5.04
CA ALA A 52 -5.64 -9.07 6.33
C ALA A 52 -4.49 -9.38 7.30
N ARG A 53 -3.96 -10.62 7.27
CA ARG A 53 -2.78 -10.99 8.08
C ARG A 53 -1.51 -10.32 7.57
N ALA A 54 -1.28 -10.35 6.26
CA ALA A 54 -0.13 -9.69 5.63
C ALA A 54 -0.15 -8.18 5.90
N GLY A 55 -1.29 -7.51 5.67
CA GLY A 55 -1.45 -6.08 5.95
C GLY A 55 -1.25 -5.71 7.42
N ARG A 56 -1.62 -6.59 8.37
CA ARG A 56 -1.31 -6.37 9.80
C ARG A 56 0.20 -6.43 10.07
N VAL A 57 0.93 -7.36 9.44
CA VAL A 57 2.38 -7.45 9.57
C VAL A 57 3.04 -6.22 8.96
N GLN A 58 2.63 -5.81 7.76
CA GLN A 58 3.09 -4.58 7.12
C GLN A 58 2.84 -3.37 8.03
N GLY A 59 1.61 -3.21 8.53
CA GLY A 59 1.23 -2.09 9.39
C GLY A 59 2.08 -2.00 10.67
N ARG A 60 2.47 -3.14 11.27
CA ARG A 60 3.39 -3.15 12.42
C ARG A 60 4.77 -2.64 12.06
N ARG A 61 5.28 -2.91 10.86
CA ARG A 61 6.58 -2.40 10.39
C ARG A 61 6.50 -0.90 10.08
N GLU A 62 5.40 -0.45 9.49
CA GLU A 62 5.19 0.94 9.10
C GLU A 62 4.81 1.87 10.27
N ALA A 63 4.32 1.32 11.39
CA ALA A 63 3.83 2.09 12.53
C ALA A 63 4.80 3.18 13.01
N ARG A 64 6.10 2.88 13.07
CA ARG A 64 7.13 3.87 13.46
C ARG A 64 7.22 5.01 12.45
N ARG A 65 7.25 4.72 11.15
CA ARG A 65 7.31 5.75 10.09
C ARG A 65 6.09 6.65 10.11
N VAL A 66 4.91 6.07 10.39
CA VAL A 66 3.66 6.84 10.55
C VAL A 66 3.73 7.75 11.78
N ALA A 67 4.20 7.24 12.92
CA ALA A 67 4.36 8.06 14.13
C ALA A 67 5.32 9.23 13.90
N GLU A 68 6.49 8.96 13.31
CA GLU A 68 7.49 9.99 12.95
C GLU A 68 6.91 11.06 12.02
N PHE A 69 6.13 10.66 11.01
CA PHE A 69 5.47 11.59 10.10
C PHE A 69 4.42 12.46 10.79
N LEU A 70 3.70 11.92 11.78
CA LEU A 70 2.69 12.63 12.55
C LEU A 70 3.25 13.42 13.74
N GLY A 71 4.56 13.29 14.03
CA GLY A 71 5.19 13.91 15.20
C GLY A 71 4.77 13.28 16.53
N LEU A 72 4.47 11.98 16.55
CA LEU A 72 4.08 11.20 17.73
C LEU A 72 5.25 10.40 18.33
#